data_AF-A0A2H3J3M4-F1
#
_entry.id   AF-A0A2H3J3M4-F1
#
_cell.length_a   1.000
_cell.length_b   1.000
_cell.length_c   1.000
_cell.angle_alpha   90.00
_cell.angle_beta   90.00
_cell.angle_gamma   90.00
#
_symmetry.space_group_name_H-M   'P 1'
#
loop_
_entity.id
_entity.type
_entity.pdbx_description
1 polymer ?
#
loop_
_entity_poly.entity_id
_entity_poly.type
_entity_poly.pdbx_seq_one_letter_code
_entity_poly.pdbx_strand_id
1 'polypeptide(L)'
;LYRVHRHILEMNSEFFRGMFSCGPGDEGEEGKTDDTAVFLPDVTPRELDNLLSALYDGMHEGGRGLDDWKALLSISSRFVFDKIRERAIDAVRTHVPPLDPVERICLAAKHDIPEWLSPAYTELCMRDDPLSDAESDKLGSITAACLARAREQISRTLKRQPMPWRPASTLRWTPARRVSTGCGCKACREKHYSSGPSEEAAIVSDIVRTAMSESRLQV
;
A
#
# COMPACT_ATOMS: atom_id res chain seq x y z
N LEU A 1 -32.69 0.75 8.68
CA LEU A 1 -33.14 0.29 7.36
C LEU A 1 -32.90 1.42 6.36
N TYR A 2 -32.35 1.12 5.19
CA TYR A 2 -32.07 2.12 4.15
C TYR A 2 -33.02 1.92 2.98
N ARG A 3 -33.57 3.02 2.45
CA ARG A 3 -34.43 3.00 1.26
C ARG A 3 -33.64 3.56 0.08
N VAL A 4 -33.29 2.68 -0.86
CA VAL A 4 -32.35 2.98 -1.94
C VAL A 4 -32.98 2.58 -3.26
N HIS A 5 -32.82 3.39 -4.30
CA HIS A 5 -33.27 3.04 -5.65
C HIS A 5 -32.48 1.84 -6.18
N ARG A 6 -33.19 0.73 -6.44
CA ARG A 6 -32.65 -0.51 -7.02
C ARG A 6 -31.76 -0.25 -8.25
N HIS A 7 -32.24 0.61 -9.16
CA HIS A 7 -31.54 0.93 -10.40
C HIS A 7 -30.12 1.49 -10.18
N ILE A 8 -29.90 2.30 -9.14
CA ILE A 8 -28.58 2.87 -8.84
C ILE A 8 -27.60 1.78 -8.40
N LEU A 9 -28.07 0.78 -7.65
CA LEU A 9 -27.24 -0.35 -7.21
C LEU A 9 -26.90 -1.26 -8.39
N GLU A 10 -27.89 -1.62 -9.22
CA GLU A 10 -27.70 -2.47 -10.42
C GLU A 10 -26.75 -1.84 -11.44
N MET A 11 -26.82 -0.51 -11.62
CA MET A 11 -25.98 0.20 -12.57
C MET A 11 -24.51 0.26 -12.15
N ASN A 12 -24.24 0.27 -10.84
CA ASN A 12 -22.90 0.52 -10.31
C ASN A 12 -22.24 -0.71 -9.69
N SER A 13 -22.97 -1.80 -9.49
CA SER A 13 -22.45 -3.04 -8.92
C SER A 13 -22.96 -4.28 -9.66
N GLU A 14 -22.01 -5.11 -10.08
CA GLU A 14 -22.32 -6.39 -10.70
C GLU A 14 -22.93 -7.39 -9.70
N PHE A 15 -22.53 -7.30 -8.43
CA PHE A 15 -23.09 -8.10 -7.34
C PHE A 15 -24.59 -7.85 -7.22
N PHE A 16 -25.00 -6.59 -7.09
CA PHE A 16 -26.42 -6.23 -6.96
C PHE A 16 -27.19 -6.53 -8.24
N ARG A 17 -26.59 -6.30 -9.42
CA ARG A 17 -27.19 -6.69 -10.70
C ARG A 17 -27.47 -8.18 -10.77
N GLY A 18 -26.51 -9.02 -10.35
CA GLY A 18 -26.67 -10.47 -10.31
C GLY A 18 -27.73 -10.91 -9.31
N MET A 19 -27.65 -10.40 -8.07
CA MET A 19 -28.60 -10.69 -6.99
C MET A 19 -30.04 -10.38 -7.40
N PHE A 20 -30.28 -9.22 -8.00
CA PHE A 20 -31.61 -8.79 -8.43
C PHE A 20 -32.10 -9.42 -9.75
N SER A 21 -31.22 -10.10 -10.48
CA SER A 21 -31.57 -10.86 -11.69
C SER A 21 -32.01 -12.29 -11.38
N CYS A 22 -31.70 -12.82 -10.19
CA CYS A 22 -32.25 -14.07 -9.72
C CYS A 22 -33.76 -13.91 -9.50
N GLY A 23 -34.56 -14.87 -10.01
CA GLY A 23 -36.02 -14.87 -9.82
C GLY A 23 -36.39 -14.94 -8.34
N PRO A 24 -37.65 -14.64 -7.98
CA PRO A 24 -38.09 -14.69 -6.58
C PRO A 24 -37.79 -16.06 -5.97
N GLY A 25 -37.16 -16.05 -4.79
CA GLY A 25 -37.03 -17.25 -3.98
C GLY A 25 -38.38 -17.67 -3.38
N ASP A 26 -38.39 -18.72 -2.56
CA ASP A 26 -39.61 -19.22 -1.91
C ASP A 26 -40.31 -18.17 -1.02
N GLU A 27 -39.59 -17.14 -0.57
CA GLU A 27 -40.09 -16.03 0.27
C GLU A 27 -40.50 -14.77 -0.53
N GLY A 28 -40.45 -14.83 -1.86
CA GLY A 28 -40.82 -13.71 -2.75
C GLY A 28 -39.63 -12.90 -3.26
N GLU A 29 -39.92 -11.73 -3.85
CA GLU A 29 -38.87 -10.82 -4.36
C GLU A 29 -38.22 -10.03 -3.21
N GLU A 30 -36.91 -10.19 -3.05
CA GLU A 30 -36.09 -9.46 -2.07
C GLU A 30 -36.08 -7.94 -2.34
N GLY A 31 -36.10 -7.15 -1.27
CA GLY A 31 -35.92 -5.71 -1.28
C GLY A 31 -37.15 -4.87 -1.67
N LYS A 32 -38.36 -5.46 -1.70
CA LYS A 32 -39.60 -4.74 -2.02
C LYS A 32 -40.31 -4.15 -0.80
N THR A 33 -40.31 -4.85 0.33
CA THR A 33 -40.96 -4.41 1.57
C THR A 33 -39.96 -4.37 2.72
N ASP A 34 -40.34 -3.73 3.83
CA ASP A 34 -39.50 -3.70 5.03
C ASP A 34 -39.30 -5.12 5.61
N ASP A 35 -40.25 -6.05 5.37
CA ASP A 35 -40.17 -7.46 5.78
C ASP A 35 -39.27 -8.32 4.88
N THR A 36 -39.09 -7.94 3.60
CA THR A 36 -38.21 -8.64 2.65
C THR A 36 -36.91 -7.88 2.38
N ALA A 37 -36.48 -7.01 3.31
CA ALA A 37 -35.30 -6.18 3.13
C ALA A 37 -34.02 -7.02 2.94
N VAL A 38 -33.17 -6.60 1.99
CA VAL A 38 -31.89 -7.27 1.73
C VAL A 38 -30.95 -7.07 2.92
N PHE A 39 -30.51 -8.18 3.52
CA PHE A 39 -29.51 -8.16 4.58
C PHE A 39 -28.09 -8.12 3.99
N LEU A 40 -27.31 -7.11 4.39
CA LEU A 40 -25.91 -6.98 4.00
C LEU A 40 -25.01 -7.39 5.17
N PRO A 41 -24.44 -8.61 5.17
CA PRO A 41 -23.60 -9.07 6.26
C PRO A 41 -22.29 -8.27 6.32
N ASP A 42 -21.78 -8.12 7.54
CA ASP A 42 -20.48 -7.49 7.85
C ASP A 42 -20.32 -6.03 7.41
N VAL A 43 -21.43 -5.33 7.13
CA VAL A 43 -21.41 -3.91 6.73
C VAL A 43 -21.76 -3.02 7.91
N THR A 44 -20.90 -2.04 8.18
CA THR A 44 -21.20 -1.02 9.16
C THR A 44 -22.12 0.07 8.58
N PRO A 45 -22.97 0.72 9.39
CA PRO A 45 -23.79 1.85 8.91
C PRO A 45 -22.96 2.94 8.26
N ARG A 46 -21.77 3.25 8.81
CA ARG A 46 -20.85 4.25 8.27
C ARG A 46 -20.34 3.90 6.87
N GLU A 47 -20.01 2.64 6.61
CA GLU A 47 -19.61 2.18 5.28
C GLU A 47 -20.75 2.37 4.27
N LEU A 48 -21.97 2.02 4.67
CA LEU A 48 -23.14 2.15 3.81
C LEU A 48 -23.51 3.62 3.56
N ASP A 49 -23.50 4.47 4.58
CA ASP A 49 -23.70 5.92 4.45
C ASP A 49 -22.70 6.53 3.45
N ASN A 50 -21.43 6.14 3.58
CA ASN A 50 -20.37 6.60 2.69
C ASN A 50 -20.60 6.15 1.24
N LEU A 51 -20.98 4.89 1.03
CA LEU A 51 -21.31 4.36 -0.29
C LEU A 51 -22.50 5.10 -0.91
N LEU A 52 -23.58 5.30 -0.15
CA LEU A 52 -24.77 5.98 -0.65
C LEU A 52 -24.46 7.43 -0.99
N SER A 53 -23.73 8.16 -0.14
CA SER A 53 -23.30 9.51 -0.51
C SER A 53 -22.43 9.51 -1.77
N ALA A 54 -21.56 8.52 -1.96
CA ALA A 54 -20.77 8.41 -3.21
C ALA A 54 -21.63 8.16 -4.45
N LEU A 55 -22.72 7.39 -4.31
CA LEU A 55 -23.64 7.04 -5.41
C LEU A 55 -24.60 8.19 -5.77
N TYR A 56 -25.08 8.94 -4.78
CA TYR A 56 -26.07 10.01 -4.98
C TYR A 56 -25.44 11.38 -5.14
N ASP A 57 -24.46 11.73 -4.30
CA ASP A 57 -23.83 13.04 -4.27
C ASP A 57 -22.52 13.09 -5.07
N GLY A 58 -22.03 11.92 -5.51
CA GLY A 58 -20.78 11.78 -6.25
C GLY A 58 -19.53 11.62 -5.38
N MET A 59 -18.38 11.45 -6.04
CA MET A 59 -17.09 11.12 -5.42
C MET A 59 -16.19 12.36 -5.23
N HIS A 60 -16.73 13.40 -4.59
CA HIS A 60 -16.01 14.65 -4.34
C HIS A 60 -14.94 14.48 -3.24
N GLU A 61 -13.75 15.04 -3.46
CA GLU A 61 -12.58 14.91 -2.56
C GLU A 61 -12.70 15.76 -1.28
N GLY A 62 -13.45 16.86 -1.32
CA GLY A 62 -13.41 17.91 -0.31
C GLY A 62 -14.09 17.62 1.05
N GLY A 63 -14.60 16.40 1.27
CA GLY A 63 -15.39 16.09 2.48
C GLY A 63 -15.11 14.74 3.15
N ARG A 64 -14.31 13.86 2.55
CA ARG A 64 -14.02 12.53 3.13
C ARG A 64 -12.65 12.49 3.78
N GLY A 65 -12.63 12.08 5.03
CA GLY A 65 -11.38 11.74 5.73
C GLY A 65 -10.83 10.40 5.25
N LEU A 66 -9.58 10.11 5.65
CA LEU A 66 -8.94 8.84 5.33
C LEU A 66 -9.78 7.62 5.75
N ASP A 67 -10.38 7.66 6.93
CA ASP A 67 -11.21 6.56 7.42
C ASP A 67 -12.48 6.36 6.60
N ASP A 68 -13.02 7.43 6.00
CA ASP A 68 -14.15 7.31 5.07
C ASP A 68 -13.72 6.68 3.76
N TRP A 69 -12.52 7.00 3.27
CA TRP A 69 -11.95 6.35 2.09
C TRP A 69 -11.65 4.87 2.34
N LYS A 70 -11.16 4.50 3.53
CA LYS A 70 -10.99 3.10 3.95
C LYS A 70 -12.32 2.36 4.03
N ALA A 71 -13.34 2.99 4.62
CA ALA A 71 -14.69 2.44 4.69
C ALA A 71 -15.29 2.25 3.28
N LEU A 72 -15.11 3.25 2.41
CA LEU A 72 -15.59 3.19 1.03
C LEU A 72 -14.86 2.08 0.24
N LEU A 73 -13.54 1.96 0.39
CA LEU A 73 -12.75 0.88 -0.21
C LEU A 73 -13.22 -0.51 0.25
N SER A 74 -13.56 -0.64 1.54
CA SER A 74 -14.04 -1.88 2.15
C SER A 74 -15.35 -2.34 1.52
N ILE A 75 -16.37 -1.47 1.54
CA ILE A 75 -17.69 -1.80 1.00
C ILE A 75 -17.70 -1.93 -0.52
N SER A 76 -16.93 -1.08 -1.23
CA SER A 76 -16.85 -1.15 -2.69
C SER A 76 -16.18 -2.43 -3.18
N SER A 77 -15.17 -2.92 -2.46
CA SER A 77 -14.51 -4.19 -2.78
C SER A 77 -15.42 -5.39 -2.50
N ARG A 78 -16.19 -5.34 -1.41
CA ARG A 78 -17.08 -6.44 -1.03
C ARG A 78 -18.24 -6.64 -2.00
N PHE A 79 -18.89 -5.54 -2.40
CA PHE A 79 -20.07 -5.59 -3.29
C PHE A 79 -19.74 -5.19 -4.73
N VAL A 80 -18.48 -5.26 -5.14
CA VAL A 80 -18.06 -5.11 -6.55
C VAL A 80 -18.56 -3.80 -7.18
N PHE A 81 -18.28 -2.68 -6.50
CA PHE A 81 -18.47 -1.33 -7.06
C PHE A 81 -17.15 -0.82 -7.65
N ASP A 82 -16.77 -1.33 -8.82
CA ASP A 82 -15.41 -1.16 -9.36
C ASP A 82 -14.98 0.30 -9.51
N LYS A 83 -15.84 1.17 -10.07
CA LYS A 83 -15.54 2.60 -10.23
C LYS A 83 -15.29 3.31 -8.89
N ILE A 84 -16.06 2.94 -7.87
CA ILE A 84 -15.92 3.51 -6.53
C ILE A 84 -14.66 2.95 -5.87
N ARG A 85 -14.37 1.65 -6.07
CA ARG A 85 -13.17 0.99 -5.58
C ARG A 85 -11.91 1.65 -6.15
N GLU A 86 -11.82 1.79 -7.47
CA GLU A 86 -10.70 2.46 -8.15
C GLU A 86 -10.47 3.88 -7.60
N ARG A 87 -11.55 4.63 -7.44
CA ARG A 87 -11.48 5.97 -6.88
C ARG A 87 -11.01 5.99 -5.43
N ALA A 88 -11.49 5.07 -4.60
CA ALA A 88 -11.06 4.95 -3.21
C ALA A 88 -9.58 4.55 -3.12
N ILE A 89 -9.11 3.66 -3.99
CA ILE A 89 -7.68 3.29 -4.11
C ILE A 89 -6.86 4.55 -4.41
N ASP A 90 -7.24 5.33 -5.41
CA ASP A 90 -6.50 6.55 -5.74
C ASP A 90 -6.50 7.57 -4.60
N ALA A 91 -7.64 7.78 -3.95
CA ALA A 91 -7.74 8.72 -2.84
C ALA A 91 -6.90 8.30 -1.63
N VAL A 92 -6.88 7.02 -1.27
CA VAL A 92 -6.03 6.50 -0.19
C VAL A 92 -4.55 6.60 -0.58
N ARG A 93 -4.20 6.31 -1.83
CA ARG A 93 -2.82 6.35 -2.34
C ARG A 93 -2.24 7.76 -2.34
N THR A 94 -3.04 8.77 -2.67
CA THR A 94 -2.60 10.18 -2.74
C THR A 94 -2.87 10.97 -1.46
N HIS A 95 -3.41 10.32 -0.43
CA HIS A 95 -3.73 10.97 0.84
C HIS A 95 -2.48 11.60 1.50
N VAL A 96 -2.68 12.76 2.12
CA VAL A 96 -1.64 13.48 2.87
C VAL A 96 -2.12 13.73 4.31
N PRO A 97 -1.40 13.28 5.34
CA PRO A 97 -0.15 12.51 5.29
C PRO A 97 -0.32 11.10 4.68
N PRO A 98 0.75 10.48 4.16
CA PRO A 98 0.70 9.13 3.62
C PRO A 98 0.32 8.14 4.73
N LEU A 99 -0.28 7.02 4.34
CA LEU A 99 -0.59 5.94 5.27
C LEU A 99 0.69 5.32 5.81
N ASP A 100 0.60 4.87 7.05
CA ASP A 100 1.64 4.02 7.63
C ASP A 100 1.90 2.80 6.72
N PRO A 101 3.17 2.45 6.43
CA PRO A 101 3.48 1.37 5.51
C PRO A 101 2.90 0.02 5.93
N VAL A 102 2.82 -0.28 7.24
CA VAL A 102 2.21 -1.52 7.74
C VAL A 102 0.72 -1.52 7.49
N GLU A 103 0.04 -0.42 7.81
CA GLU A 103 -1.40 -0.29 7.52
C GLU A 103 -1.69 -0.42 6.03
N ARG A 104 -0.86 0.19 5.17
CA ARG A 104 -0.97 0.08 3.72
C ARG A 104 -0.81 -1.36 3.23
N ILE A 105 0.11 -2.15 3.80
CA ILE A 105 0.27 -3.57 3.48
C ILE A 105 -0.98 -4.36 3.89
N CYS A 106 -1.49 -4.13 5.10
CA CYS A 106 -2.68 -4.81 5.59
C CYS A 106 -3.90 -4.52 4.71
N LEU A 107 -4.12 -3.25 4.33
CA LEU A 107 -5.21 -2.87 3.42
C LEU A 107 -5.04 -3.47 2.03
N ALA A 108 -3.81 -3.43 1.50
CA ALA A 108 -3.50 -3.98 0.19
C ALA A 108 -3.72 -5.49 0.13
N ALA A 109 -3.33 -6.23 1.16
CA ALA A 109 -3.58 -7.66 1.26
C ALA A 109 -5.08 -7.97 1.44
N LYS A 110 -5.80 -7.17 2.24
CA LYS A 110 -7.23 -7.37 2.51
C LYS A 110 -8.11 -7.11 1.28
N HIS A 111 -7.77 -6.13 0.46
CA HIS A 111 -8.59 -5.69 -0.68
C HIS A 111 -8.00 -6.05 -2.05
N ASP A 112 -6.97 -6.91 -2.07
CA ASP A 112 -6.24 -7.35 -3.27
C ASP A 112 -5.76 -6.18 -4.14
N ILE A 113 -4.84 -5.39 -3.58
CA ILE A 113 -4.22 -4.21 -4.22
C ILE A 113 -2.70 -4.44 -4.28
N PRO A 114 -2.20 -5.30 -5.17
CA PRO A 114 -0.79 -5.70 -5.19
C PRO A 114 0.17 -4.54 -5.46
N GLU A 115 -0.29 -3.47 -6.11
CA GLU A 115 0.49 -2.29 -6.47
C GLU A 115 1.03 -1.55 -5.24
N TRP A 116 0.34 -1.66 -4.11
CA TRP A 116 0.73 -0.99 -2.85
C TRP A 116 1.78 -1.77 -2.07
N LEU A 117 1.89 -3.08 -2.28
CA LEU A 117 2.74 -3.96 -1.48
C LEU A 117 4.22 -3.66 -1.69
N SER A 118 4.68 -3.62 -2.94
CA SER A 118 6.11 -3.44 -3.25
C SER A 118 6.67 -2.09 -2.73
N PRO A 119 6.01 -0.95 -2.98
CA PRO A 119 6.43 0.32 -2.39
C PRO A 119 6.42 0.30 -0.85
N ALA A 120 5.43 -0.34 -0.24
CA ALA A 120 5.34 -0.42 1.22
C ALA A 120 6.43 -1.27 1.87
N TYR A 121 6.74 -2.43 1.30
CA TYR A 121 7.83 -3.25 1.78
C TYR A 121 9.19 -2.55 1.61
N THR A 122 9.37 -1.84 0.49
CA THR A 122 10.58 -1.04 0.24
C THR A 122 10.74 0.04 1.29
N GLU A 123 9.68 0.80 1.57
CA GLU A 123 9.68 1.84 2.60
C GLU A 123 9.97 1.26 4.00
N LEU A 124 9.35 0.14 4.36
CA LEU A 124 9.65 -0.57 5.60
C LEU A 124 11.08 -1.09 5.68
N CYS A 125 11.72 -1.41 4.56
CA CYS A 125 13.11 -1.86 4.57
C CYS A 125 14.11 -0.70 4.66
N MET A 126 13.73 0.48 4.18
CA MET A 126 14.58 1.68 4.18
C MET A 126 14.42 2.54 5.43
N ARG A 127 13.35 2.36 6.21
CA ARG A 127 13.15 3.05 7.50
C ARG A 127 14.29 2.76 8.47
N ASP A 128 14.75 3.76 9.21
CA ASP A 128 15.80 3.60 10.23
C ASP A 128 15.33 2.68 11.37
N ASP A 129 14.11 2.88 11.85
CA ASP A 129 13.53 2.11 12.95
C ASP A 129 13.24 0.66 12.54
N PRO A 130 13.60 -0.33 13.39
CA PRO A 130 13.25 -1.72 13.17
C PRO A 130 11.73 -1.94 13.24
N LEU A 131 11.27 -3.13 12.82
CA LEU A 131 9.89 -3.53 13.09
C LEU A 131 9.69 -3.69 14.59
N SER A 132 8.62 -3.08 15.10
CA SER A 132 8.14 -3.32 16.45
C SER A 132 7.37 -4.63 16.56
N ASP A 133 7.18 -5.11 17.79
CA ASP A 133 6.38 -6.32 18.05
C ASP A 133 4.94 -6.16 17.55
N ALA A 134 4.32 -5.01 17.80
CA ALA A 134 2.95 -4.72 17.37
C ALA A 134 2.80 -4.66 15.83
N GLU A 135 3.83 -4.20 15.10
CA GLU A 135 3.85 -4.25 13.64
C GLU A 135 4.04 -5.68 13.14
N SER A 136 4.89 -6.45 13.80
CA SER A 136 5.15 -7.86 13.47
C SER A 136 3.90 -8.73 13.63
N ASP A 137 3.12 -8.48 14.68
CA ASP A 137 1.83 -9.15 14.92
C ASP A 137 0.82 -8.84 13.81
N LYS A 138 0.76 -7.59 13.33
CA LYS A 138 -0.14 -7.18 12.24
C LYS A 138 0.24 -7.77 10.89
N LEU A 139 1.54 -7.85 10.59
CA LEU A 139 2.05 -8.37 9.32
C LEU A 139 2.05 -9.90 9.26
N GLY A 140 2.08 -10.54 10.43
CA GLY A 140 2.29 -11.97 10.58
C GLY A 140 3.78 -12.34 10.57
N SER A 141 4.09 -13.45 11.25
CA SER A 141 5.47 -13.90 11.51
C SER A 141 6.27 -14.15 10.23
N ILE A 142 5.66 -14.74 9.21
CA ILE A 142 6.32 -15.04 7.92
C ILE A 142 6.73 -13.74 7.22
N THR A 143 5.79 -12.81 7.05
CA THR A 143 6.02 -11.50 6.41
C THR A 143 7.09 -10.71 7.17
N ALA A 144 7.00 -10.65 8.49
CA ALA A 144 7.95 -9.95 9.35
C ALA A 144 9.36 -10.54 9.23
N ALA A 145 9.50 -11.87 9.25
CA ALA A 145 10.79 -12.55 9.07
C ALA A 145 11.39 -12.29 7.68
N CYS A 146 10.56 -12.21 6.63
CA CYS A 146 11.02 -11.92 5.28
C CYS A 146 11.50 -10.48 5.15
N LEU A 147 10.79 -9.52 5.74
CA LEU A 147 11.24 -8.12 5.81
C LEU A 147 12.55 -7.98 6.59
N ALA A 148 12.70 -8.69 7.72
CA ALA A 148 13.94 -8.70 8.49
C ALA A 148 15.12 -9.23 7.67
N ARG A 149 14.94 -10.35 6.95
CA ARG A 149 15.97 -10.90 6.04
C ARG A 149 16.31 -9.93 4.90
N ALA A 150 15.31 -9.32 4.28
CA ALA A 150 15.51 -8.32 3.24
C ALA A 150 16.31 -7.11 3.76
N ARG A 151 15.96 -6.56 4.93
CA ARG A 151 16.69 -5.47 5.60
C ARG A 151 18.16 -5.82 5.88
N GLU A 152 18.41 -7.05 6.35
CA GLU A 152 19.78 -7.51 6.58
C GLU A 152 20.57 -7.62 5.28
N GLN A 153 19.96 -8.16 4.23
CA GLN A 153 20.59 -8.30 2.91
C GLN A 153 20.89 -6.94 2.27
N ILE A 154 19.97 -5.98 2.38
CA ILE A 154 20.19 -4.59 1.97
C ILE A 154 21.38 -4.00 2.72
N SER A 155 21.38 -4.11 4.06
CA SER A 155 22.47 -3.61 4.90
C SER A 155 23.82 -4.21 4.54
N ARG A 156 23.88 -5.53 4.27
CA ARG A 156 25.10 -6.22 3.84
C ARG A 156 25.58 -5.75 2.46
N THR A 157 24.66 -5.57 1.53
CA THR A 157 24.96 -5.13 0.15
C THR A 157 25.50 -3.70 0.14
N LEU A 158 24.87 -2.79 0.88
CA LEU A 158 25.32 -1.40 1.00
C LEU A 158 26.66 -1.29 1.75
N LYS A 159 26.86 -2.05 2.83
CA LYS A 159 28.15 -2.10 3.56
C LYS A 159 29.29 -2.73 2.75
N ARG A 160 28.99 -3.60 1.79
CA ARG A 160 29.97 -4.26 0.91
C ARG A 160 30.43 -3.37 -0.24
N GLN A 161 29.83 -2.21 -0.45
CA GLN A 161 30.42 -1.23 -1.35
C GLN A 161 31.80 -0.86 -0.79
N PRO A 162 32.89 -1.08 -1.56
CA PRO A 162 34.22 -0.78 -1.06
C PRO A 162 34.28 0.71 -0.75
N MET A 163 34.48 1.04 0.53
CA MET A 163 35.02 2.34 0.91
C MET A 163 36.17 2.63 -0.05
N PRO A 164 36.18 3.77 -0.78
CA PRO A 164 37.26 4.05 -1.70
C PRO A 164 38.57 3.97 -0.94
N TRP A 165 39.40 3.00 -1.32
CA TRP A 165 40.65 2.68 -0.67
C TRP A 165 41.47 3.97 -0.50
N ARG A 166 41.71 4.39 0.75
CA ARG A 166 42.71 5.41 1.05
C ARG A 166 44.03 4.67 1.28
N PRO A 167 45.05 4.81 0.40
CA PRO A 167 46.36 4.22 0.65
C PRO A 167 46.91 4.71 1.99
N ALA A 168 47.39 3.78 2.82
CA ALA A 168 48.02 4.06 4.10
C ALA A 168 49.35 4.87 3.98
N SER A 169 49.87 5.11 2.78
CA SER A 169 51.16 5.76 2.54
C SER A 169 51.16 7.30 2.64
N THR A 170 50.05 7.92 3.04
CA THR A 170 49.98 9.37 3.35
C THR A 170 49.82 9.68 4.83
N LEU A 171 50.23 8.78 5.72
CA LEU A 171 50.55 9.14 7.11
C LEU A 171 51.92 9.83 7.20
N ARG A 172 52.07 10.95 6.47
CA ARG A 172 52.91 12.05 6.92
C ARG A 172 51.94 13.04 7.51
N TRP A 173 51.96 13.21 8.83
CA TRP A 173 51.21 14.25 9.53
C TRP A 173 51.62 15.60 8.94
N THR A 174 50.87 16.10 7.95
CA THR A 174 50.92 17.47 7.47
C THR A 174 49.66 18.17 7.95
N PRO A 175 49.77 19.37 8.53
CA PRO A 175 48.60 20.11 8.97
C PRO A 175 47.73 20.43 7.74
N ALA A 176 46.51 19.90 7.78
CA ALA A 176 45.35 20.19 6.94
C ALA A 176 45.60 20.98 5.63
N ARG A 177 46.01 20.28 4.57
CA ARG A 177 45.53 20.62 3.21
C ARG A 177 44.77 19.42 2.67
N ARG A 178 43.46 19.63 2.54
CA ARG A 178 42.48 18.66 2.05
C ARG A 178 42.74 18.42 0.55
N VAL A 179 43.72 17.58 0.21
CA VAL A 179 43.88 17.11 -1.17
C VAL A 179 42.88 15.99 -1.39
N SER A 180 41.80 16.31 -2.09
CA SER A 180 40.86 15.35 -2.65
C SER A 180 41.59 14.50 -3.69
N THR A 181 41.72 13.19 -3.48
CA THR A 181 42.21 12.23 -4.49
C THR A 181 41.10 11.84 -5.48
N GLY A 182 40.35 12.85 -5.92
CA GLY A 182 39.49 12.85 -7.09
C GLY A 182 39.63 14.24 -7.70
N CYS A 183 39.49 14.35 -9.02
CA CYS A 183 39.35 15.66 -9.66
C CYS A 183 38.16 16.33 -8.98
N GLY A 184 38.39 17.28 -8.06
CA GLY A 184 37.35 17.93 -7.26
C GLY A 184 36.42 18.83 -8.09
N CYS A 185 36.34 18.57 -9.40
CA CYS A 185 35.50 19.27 -10.32
C CYS A 185 34.03 18.93 -10.07
N LYS A 186 33.18 19.91 -10.38
CA LYS A 186 31.73 19.83 -10.24
C LYS A 186 31.17 18.58 -10.93
N ALA A 187 31.71 18.22 -12.10
CA ALA A 187 31.29 17.08 -12.90
C ALA A 187 31.56 15.70 -12.26
N CYS A 188 32.70 15.48 -11.58
CA CYS A 188 32.96 14.22 -10.87
C CYS A 188 32.14 14.13 -9.58
N ARG A 189 31.89 15.26 -8.92
CA ARG A 189 31.04 15.34 -7.72
C ARG A 189 29.56 15.11 -8.05
N GLU A 190 29.10 15.66 -9.17
CA GLU A 190 27.76 15.44 -9.71
C GLU A 190 27.60 13.99 -10.13
N LYS A 191 28.55 13.35 -10.82
CA LYS A 191 28.46 11.92 -11.18
C LYS A 191 28.35 10.98 -9.98
N HIS A 192 29.09 11.20 -8.89
CA HIS A 192 28.96 10.39 -7.68
C HIS A 192 27.62 10.60 -6.95
N TYR A 193 27.03 11.79 -7.06
CA TYR A 193 25.76 12.12 -6.41
C TYR A 193 24.55 11.70 -7.28
N SER A 194 24.71 11.66 -8.60
CA SER A 194 23.66 11.32 -9.56
C SER A 194 23.44 9.82 -9.76
N SER A 195 24.39 8.97 -9.36
CA SER A 195 24.27 7.50 -9.45
C SER A 195 23.71 6.84 -8.19
N GLY A 196 23.78 7.49 -7.03
CA GLY A 196 23.47 6.88 -5.72
C GLY A 196 21.99 6.57 -5.47
N PRO A 197 21.06 7.53 -5.57
CA PRO A 197 19.70 7.31 -5.06
C PRO A 197 18.86 6.34 -5.89
N SER A 198 19.04 6.33 -7.23
CA SER A 198 18.24 5.48 -8.11
C SER A 198 18.75 4.05 -8.21
N GLU A 199 20.07 3.86 -8.16
CA GLU A 199 20.69 2.53 -8.22
C GLU A 199 20.53 1.79 -6.89
N GLU A 200 20.67 2.48 -5.75
CA GLU A 200 20.38 1.91 -4.44
C GLU A 200 18.90 1.55 -4.29
N ALA A 201 17.98 2.42 -4.73
CA ALA A 201 16.55 2.13 -4.72
C ALA A 201 16.19 0.92 -5.60
N ALA A 202 16.85 0.75 -6.75
CA ALA A 202 16.66 -0.42 -7.61
C ALA A 202 17.14 -1.72 -6.93
N ILE A 203 18.34 -1.69 -6.32
CA ILE A 203 18.89 -2.83 -5.57
C ILE A 203 17.95 -3.23 -4.42
N VAL A 204 17.45 -2.24 -3.67
CA VAL A 204 16.53 -2.47 -2.56
C VAL A 204 15.22 -3.09 -3.05
N SER A 205 14.61 -2.52 -4.10
CA SER A 205 13.37 -3.03 -4.70
C SER A 205 13.53 -4.47 -5.18
N ASP A 206 14.68 -4.81 -5.78
CA ASP A 206 14.97 -6.16 -6.24
C ASP A 206 15.12 -7.14 -5.09
N ILE A 207 15.89 -6.80 -4.04
CA ILE A 207 16.05 -7.63 -2.84
C ILE A 207 14.70 -7.90 -2.18
N VAL A 208 13.89 -6.85 -2.01
CA VAL A 208 12.56 -6.96 -1.42
C VAL A 208 11.66 -7.86 -2.26
N ARG A 209 11.66 -7.68 -3.59
CA ARG A 209 10.87 -8.50 -4.50
C ARG A 209 11.26 -9.98 -4.41
N THR A 210 12.55 -10.29 -4.40
CA THR A 210 13.05 -11.66 -4.24
C THR A 210 12.58 -12.27 -2.92
N ALA A 211 12.83 -11.59 -1.79
CA ALA A 211 12.45 -12.07 -0.46
C ALA A 211 10.94 -12.33 -0.32
N MET A 212 10.11 -11.45 -0.90
CA MET A 212 8.66 -11.59 -0.84
C MET A 212 8.11 -12.63 -1.83
N SER A 213 8.78 -12.88 -2.95
CA SER A 213 8.40 -13.93 -3.91
C SER A 213 8.61 -15.34 -3.35
N GLU A 214 9.66 -15.55 -2.56
CA GLU A 214 9.94 -16.83 -1.90
C GLU A 214 8.89 -17.16 -0.82
N SER A 215 8.28 -16.13 -0.24
CA SER A 215 7.23 -16.27 0.79
C SER A 215 5.90 -16.73 0.21
N ARG A 216 5.56 -16.28 -1.02
CA ARG A 216 4.32 -16.69 -1.71
C ARG A 216 4.34 -18.14 -2.18
N LEU A 217 5.50 -18.79 -2.24
CA LEU A 217 5.66 -20.21 -2.61
C LEU A 217 5.55 -21.17 -1.42
N GLN A 218 5.36 -20.66 -0.20
CA GLN A 218 5.26 -21.46 1.03
C GLN A 218 3.82 -21.61 1.57
N VAL A 219 2.80 -21.26 0.77
CA VAL A 219 1.37 -21.46 1.08
C VAL A 219 0.77 -22.43 0.08
#